data_AF-A0A6A5BMC5-F1
#
_entry.id   AF-A0A6A5BMC5-F1
#
_cell.length_a   1.000
_cell.length_b   1.000
_cell.length_c   1.000
_cell.angle_alpha   90.00
_cell.angle_beta   90.00
_cell.angle_gamma   90.00
#
_symmetry.space_group_name_H-M   'P 1'
#
loop_
_entity.id
_entity.type
_entity.pdbx_description
1 polymer ?
#
loop_
_entity_poly.entity_id
_entity_poly.type
_entity_poly.pdbx_seq_one_letter_code
_entity_poly.pdbx_strand_id
1 'polypeptide(L)'
;MCEFISDSKLFVDPTYRYSYLLKFIKFGKEDLKLVKDFGQMVLNPLIPSLVEEIQKKMTSYDVTRELVLLGHVKQASSTVVLDSSDEHDIATSVTNQDGSNSNPHNEFIFKKEIQILYLKKLFMIGETMVNISSSSKDQIDPSVLNYIKELDEFCQLHFECQQMPVVHLSAYFGLLSDLIMEEVFESQMAEALKKKTWISINKLFWIQNDSFTKSHVDDAFRHLTSGACCPVTGAFGSSCMASNGVNK
;
A
#
# COMPACT_ATOMS: atom_id res chain seq x y z
N MET A 1 -20.44 -27.28 3.85
CA MET A 1 -19.17 -28.00 4.12
C MET A 1 -18.11 -26.94 4.33
N CYS A 2 -17.29 -27.03 5.38
CA CYS A 2 -16.22 -26.06 5.65
C CYS A 2 -14.98 -26.45 4.83
N GLU A 3 -14.40 -25.49 4.10
CA GLU A 3 -13.14 -25.71 3.40
C GLU A 3 -11.96 -25.56 4.37
N PHE A 4 -11.00 -26.46 4.31
CA PHE A 4 -9.81 -26.40 5.15
C PHE A 4 -8.83 -25.33 4.65
N ILE A 5 -8.43 -24.42 5.54
CA ILE A 5 -7.41 -23.40 5.29
C ILE A 5 -6.21 -23.68 6.19
N SER A 6 -5.01 -23.72 5.60
CA SER A 6 -3.76 -23.93 6.33
C SER A 6 -3.31 -22.63 6.98
N ASP A 7 -3.37 -22.59 8.32
CA ASP A 7 -2.98 -21.44 9.14
C ASP A 7 -1.57 -20.94 8.81
N SER A 8 -0.58 -21.83 8.85
CA SER A 8 0.83 -21.50 8.56
C SER A 8 1.07 -20.93 7.15
N LYS A 9 0.27 -21.33 6.15
CA LYS A 9 0.39 -20.81 4.78
C LYS A 9 -0.32 -19.49 4.62
N LEU A 10 -1.45 -19.29 5.29
CA LEU A 10 -2.24 -18.05 5.22
C LEU A 10 -1.42 -16.82 5.65
N PHE A 11 -0.55 -17.02 6.63
CA PHE A 11 0.25 -15.95 7.23
C PHE A 11 1.63 -15.78 6.58
N VAL A 12 2.20 -16.84 6.01
CA VAL A 12 3.58 -16.81 5.46
C VAL A 12 3.60 -16.71 3.93
N ASP A 13 2.67 -17.34 3.21
CA ASP A 13 2.65 -17.38 1.75
C ASP A 13 1.68 -16.32 1.18
N PRO A 14 2.18 -15.24 0.56
CA PRO A 14 1.32 -14.21 -0.04
C PRO A 14 0.39 -14.76 -1.12
N THR A 15 0.84 -15.73 -1.93
CA THR A 15 0.02 -16.30 -3.00
C THR A 15 -1.12 -17.12 -2.43
N TYR A 16 -0.87 -17.90 -1.37
CA TYR A 16 -1.91 -18.65 -0.66
C TYR A 16 -2.93 -17.70 0.00
N ARG A 17 -2.45 -16.60 0.61
CA ARG A 17 -3.31 -15.57 1.20
C ARG A 17 -4.20 -14.87 0.17
N TYR A 18 -3.65 -14.42 -0.96
CA TYR A 18 -4.45 -13.80 -2.02
C TYR A 18 -5.44 -14.78 -2.61
N SER A 19 -5.07 -16.05 -2.76
CA SER A 19 -6.00 -17.09 -3.19
C SER A 19 -7.15 -17.25 -2.19
N TYR A 20 -6.88 -17.29 -0.90
CA TYR A 20 -7.95 -17.31 0.10
C TYR A 20 -8.84 -16.05 0.02
N LEU A 21 -8.24 -14.86 -0.04
CA LEU A 21 -8.95 -13.59 0.00
C LEU A 21 -9.84 -13.36 -1.23
N LEU A 22 -9.33 -13.66 -2.43
CA LEU A 22 -10.07 -13.57 -3.69
C LEU A 22 -11.31 -14.47 -3.66
N LYS A 23 -11.18 -15.70 -3.13
CA LYS A 23 -12.31 -16.63 -2.98
C LYS A 23 -13.32 -16.14 -1.95
N PHE A 24 -12.84 -15.65 -0.80
CA PHE A 24 -13.67 -15.17 0.29
C PHE A 24 -14.52 -13.95 -0.12
N ILE A 25 -13.89 -12.95 -0.74
CA ILE A 25 -14.52 -11.71 -1.19
C ILE A 25 -15.27 -11.88 -2.53
N LYS A 26 -15.08 -13.04 -3.19
CA LYS A 26 -15.63 -13.35 -4.52
C LYS A 26 -15.22 -12.30 -5.55
N PHE A 27 -13.93 -11.99 -5.61
CA PHE A 27 -13.36 -11.13 -6.65
C PHE A 27 -12.82 -12.01 -7.78
N GLY A 28 -13.40 -11.88 -8.97
CA GLY A 28 -13.08 -12.72 -10.12
C GLY A 28 -12.87 -11.93 -11.41
N LYS A 29 -12.88 -12.65 -12.55
CA LYS A 29 -12.68 -12.07 -13.88
C LYS A 29 -13.67 -10.94 -14.21
N GLU A 30 -14.94 -11.12 -13.84
CA GLU A 30 -15.98 -10.12 -14.07
C GLU A 30 -15.70 -8.83 -13.28
N ASP A 31 -15.30 -8.96 -12.00
CA ASP A 31 -14.94 -7.80 -11.18
C ASP A 31 -13.72 -7.07 -11.77
N LEU A 32 -12.67 -7.82 -12.13
CA LEU A 32 -11.47 -7.26 -12.76
C LEU A 32 -11.78 -6.55 -14.07
N LYS A 33 -12.68 -7.12 -14.89
CA LYS A 33 -13.12 -6.49 -16.14
C LYS A 33 -13.83 -5.16 -15.86
N LEU A 34 -14.75 -5.12 -14.89
CA LEU A 34 -15.47 -3.89 -14.53
C LEU A 34 -14.53 -2.79 -14.01
N VAL A 35 -13.53 -3.15 -13.19
CA VAL A 35 -12.51 -2.23 -12.71
C VAL A 35 -11.72 -1.65 -13.89
N LYS A 36 -11.29 -2.49 -14.82
CA LYS A 36 -10.53 -2.07 -16.01
C LYS A 36 -11.35 -1.20 -16.96
N ASP A 37 -12.57 -1.62 -17.28
CA ASP A 37 -13.47 -0.88 -18.16
C ASP A 37 -13.69 0.54 -17.59
N PHE A 38 -13.99 0.65 -16.29
CA PHE A 38 -14.12 1.94 -15.61
C PHE A 38 -12.83 2.76 -15.65
N GLY A 39 -11.69 2.12 -15.33
CA GLY A 39 -10.38 2.74 -15.36
C GLY A 39 -10.03 3.35 -16.72
N GLN A 40 -10.31 2.62 -17.79
CA GLN A 40 -10.01 3.04 -19.17
C GLN A 40 -11.00 4.08 -19.68
N MET A 41 -12.30 3.91 -19.41
CA MET A 41 -13.36 4.73 -19.99
C MET A 41 -13.60 6.04 -19.23
N VAL A 42 -13.42 6.04 -17.91
CA VAL A 42 -13.76 7.17 -17.04
C VAL A 42 -12.50 7.73 -16.40
N LEU A 43 -11.72 6.87 -15.74
CA LEU A 43 -10.74 7.34 -14.77
C LEU A 43 -9.43 7.86 -15.40
N ASN A 44 -8.96 7.28 -16.50
CA ASN A 44 -7.64 7.56 -17.08
C ASN A 44 -7.29 9.07 -17.22
N PRO A 45 -8.13 9.94 -17.80
CA PRO A 45 -7.84 11.37 -17.87
C PRO A 45 -7.88 12.09 -16.50
N LEU A 46 -8.57 11.52 -15.52
CA LEU A 46 -8.80 12.11 -14.19
C LEU A 46 -7.71 11.76 -13.18
N ILE A 47 -6.99 10.65 -13.38
CA ILE A 47 -5.93 10.16 -12.47
C ILE A 47 -5.00 11.27 -11.99
N PRO A 48 -4.43 12.16 -12.85
CA PRO A 48 -3.55 13.22 -12.37
C PRO A 48 -4.23 14.19 -11.40
N SER A 49 -5.47 14.60 -11.71
CA SER A 49 -6.25 15.52 -10.88
C SER A 49 -6.64 14.90 -9.55
N LEU A 50 -7.04 13.62 -9.55
CA LEU A 50 -7.37 12.88 -8.33
C LEU A 50 -6.17 12.79 -7.39
N VAL A 51 -4.98 12.51 -7.94
CA VAL A 51 -3.76 12.48 -7.14
C VAL A 51 -3.43 13.86 -6.57
N GLU A 52 -3.63 14.94 -7.33
CA GLU A 52 -3.46 16.31 -6.80
C GLU A 52 -4.40 16.60 -5.64
N GLU A 53 -5.67 16.20 -5.75
CA GLU A 53 -6.66 16.40 -4.70
C GLU A 53 -6.29 15.61 -3.44
N ILE A 54 -5.89 14.35 -3.59
CA ILE A 54 -5.42 13.51 -2.49
C ILE A 54 -4.20 14.14 -1.82
N GLN A 55 -3.20 14.58 -2.60
CA GLN A 55 -2.00 15.21 -2.07
C GLN A 55 -2.32 16.51 -1.33
N LYS A 56 -3.20 17.35 -1.89
CA LYS A 56 -3.65 18.58 -1.25
C LYS A 56 -4.32 18.28 0.09
N LYS A 57 -5.17 17.25 0.17
CA LYS A 57 -5.82 16.85 1.41
C LYS A 57 -4.82 16.27 2.42
N MET A 58 -3.91 15.39 1.98
CA MET A 58 -2.89 14.78 2.82
C MET A 58 -1.94 15.83 3.40
N THR A 59 -1.56 16.85 2.63
CA THR A 59 -0.67 17.93 3.09
C THR A 59 -1.36 19.01 3.95
N SER A 60 -2.70 18.96 4.05
CA SER A 60 -3.46 19.86 4.93
C SER A 60 -3.27 19.56 6.42
N TYR A 61 -2.86 18.34 6.77
CA TYR A 61 -2.51 17.94 8.14
C TYR A 61 -1.00 17.90 8.28
N ASP A 62 -0.45 18.46 9.35
CA ASP A 62 1.00 18.53 9.61
C ASP A 62 1.66 17.15 9.69
N VAL A 63 1.10 16.21 10.45
CA VAL A 63 1.61 14.84 10.61
C VAL A 63 1.69 14.08 9.28
N THR A 64 0.73 14.31 8.41
CA THR A 64 0.66 13.66 7.09
C THR A 64 1.51 14.41 6.07
N ARG A 65 1.59 15.75 6.16
CA ARG A 65 2.46 16.58 5.34
C ARG A 65 3.92 16.25 5.57
N GLU A 66 4.34 16.03 6.81
CA GLU A 66 5.69 15.55 7.12
C GLU A 66 5.98 14.24 6.39
N LEU A 67 5.07 13.28 6.36
CA LEU A 67 5.30 12.06 5.57
C LEU A 67 5.38 12.34 4.06
N VAL A 68 4.47 13.16 3.53
CA VAL A 68 4.44 13.46 2.07
C VAL A 68 5.64 14.29 1.61
N LEU A 69 6.12 15.23 2.44
CA LEU A 69 7.19 16.19 2.10
C LEU A 69 8.56 15.78 2.64
N LEU A 70 8.63 15.23 3.85
CA LEU A 70 9.86 14.88 4.58
C LEU A 70 10.22 13.40 4.42
N GLY A 71 10.15 12.92 3.17
CA GLY A 71 11.04 11.88 2.68
C GLY A 71 12.54 11.99 3.00
N HIS A 72 12.93 13.06 3.71
CA HIS A 72 14.29 13.46 3.95
C HIS A 72 14.72 13.57 5.42
N VAL A 73 13.88 13.50 6.45
CA VAL A 73 14.40 13.80 7.80
C VAL A 73 13.73 13.03 8.93
N LYS A 74 14.07 11.75 9.11
CA LYS A 74 14.16 11.12 10.45
C LYS A 74 15.30 10.10 10.56
N GLN A 75 16.53 10.54 10.28
CA GLN A 75 17.75 10.03 10.94
C GLN A 75 18.76 11.16 11.15
N ALA A 76 18.40 12.15 11.96
CA ALA A 76 19.37 13.04 12.62
C ALA A 76 18.70 13.74 13.81
N SER A 77 18.23 12.98 14.80
CA SER A 77 18.18 13.49 16.16
C SER A 77 19.44 13.03 16.88
N SER A 78 20.57 13.59 16.45
CA SER A 78 21.74 13.80 17.28
C SER A 78 21.97 15.30 17.33
N THR A 79 21.61 15.86 18.48
CA THR A 79 22.10 17.09 19.11
C THR A 79 23.13 17.90 18.32
N VAL A 80 22.80 19.15 17.98
CA VAL A 80 23.82 20.21 17.89
C VAL A 80 23.26 21.49 18.54
N VAL A 81 24.07 21.97 19.49
CA VAL A 81 23.90 23.17 20.31
C VAL A 81 23.87 24.40 19.41
N LEU A 82 22.90 25.29 19.64
CA LEU A 82 22.97 26.65 19.10
C LEU A 82 23.97 27.43 19.95
N ASP A 83 25.14 27.73 19.40
CA ASP A 83 25.94 28.85 19.87
C ASP A 83 26.14 29.86 18.73
N SER A 84 25.99 31.11 19.13
CA SER A 84 26.01 32.33 18.33
C SER A 84 27.43 32.72 17.95
N SER A 85 27.63 33.15 16.69
CA SER A 85 28.40 34.37 16.32
C SER A 85 28.76 34.41 14.83
N ASP A 86 28.47 35.56 14.22
CA ASP A 86 29.24 36.29 13.19
C ASP A 86 29.09 36.00 11.68
N GLU A 87 28.94 37.14 10.98
CA GLU A 87 28.83 37.38 9.53
C GLU A 87 30.14 37.10 8.78
N HIS A 88 30.06 36.60 7.52
CA HIS A 88 30.66 37.19 6.30
C HIS A 88 30.75 36.20 5.10
N ASP A 89 30.27 36.68 3.95
CA ASP A 89 30.77 36.57 2.57
C ASP A 89 31.04 35.24 1.81
N ILE A 90 30.31 35.11 0.69
CA ILE A 90 30.74 34.92 -0.72
C ILE A 90 31.31 33.57 -1.24
N ALA A 91 30.66 33.14 -2.35
CA ALA A 91 31.15 32.43 -3.55
C ALA A 91 31.14 30.89 -3.65
N THR A 92 30.40 30.48 -4.69
CA THR A 92 30.49 29.27 -5.51
C THR A 92 31.93 28.83 -5.80
N SER A 93 32.27 27.57 -5.47
CA SER A 93 33.23 26.79 -6.24
C SER A 93 32.93 25.30 -6.14
N VAL A 94 32.85 24.66 -7.31
CA VAL A 94 32.79 23.21 -7.49
C VAL A 94 34.23 22.72 -7.67
N THR A 95 34.66 21.77 -6.86
CA THR A 95 35.81 20.88 -7.13
C THR A 95 35.45 19.46 -6.70
N ASN A 96 35.73 18.50 -7.57
CA ASN A 96 35.31 17.10 -7.48
C ASN A 96 36.45 16.17 -6.98
N GLN A 97 36.02 14.99 -6.48
CA GLN A 97 36.67 13.65 -6.49
C GLN A 97 37.75 13.36 -5.40
N ASP A 98 37.76 12.24 -4.67
CA ASP A 98 37.07 10.95 -4.73
C ASP A 98 37.14 10.22 -3.36
N GLY A 99 36.26 9.23 -3.10
CA GLY A 99 36.65 8.11 -2.24
C GLY A 99 35.66 7.45 -1.27
N SER A 100 34.34 7.43 -1.49
CA SER A 100 33.44 6.34 -1.06
C SER A 100 32.01 6.65 -1.53
N ASN A 101 31.69 6.18 -2.74
CA ASN A 101 30.38 6.30 -3.34
C ASN A 101 29.45 5.23 -2.75
N SER A 102 28.76 5.56 -1.66
CA SER A 102 27.54 4.85 -1.25
C SER A 102 26.38 5.83 -1.33
N ASN A 103 25.67 5.68 -2.43
CA ASN A 103 24.38 6.26 -2.79
C ASN A 103 23.55 6.81 -1.62
N PRO A 104 23.00 8.05 -1.70
CA PRO A 104 21.84 8.42 -0.92
C PRO A 104 20.60 7.77 -1.55
N HIS A 105 20.56 6.43 -1.60
CA HIS A 105 19.41 5.68 -2.07
C HIS A 105 18.67 5.13 -0.87
N ASN A 106 17.74 5.94 -0.37
CA ASN A 106 16.32 5.62 -0.47
C ASN A 106 15.54 6.85 0.00
N GLU A 107 15.15 7.63 -0.99
CA GLU A 107 14.34 8.82 -0.85
C GLU A 107 12.87 8.36 -0.74
N PHE A 108 12.31 8.31 0.47
CA PHE A 108 10.89 8.03 0.66
C PHE A 108 10.10 9.17 0.04
N ILE A 109 9.47 8.99 -1.11
CA ILE A 109 8.62 10.06 -1.62
C ILE A 109 7.30 9.46 -2.06
N PHE A 110 6.22 10.00 -1.48
CA PHE A 110 4.87 9.88 -1.99
C PHE A 110 4.75 10.67 -3.31
N LYS A 111 5.66 10.41 -4.26
CA LYS A 111 5.83 11.15 -5.51
C LYS A 111 4.49 11.07 -6.21
N LYS A 112 4.03 12.23 -6.65
CA LYS A 112 2.83 12.34 -7.48
C LYS A 112 2.89 11.34 -8.63
N GLU A 113 4.08 11.18 -9.21
CA GLU A 113 4.38 10.23 -10.27
C GLU A 113 4.15 8.78 -9.85
N ILE A 114 4.61 8.36 -8.67
CA ILE A 114 4.42 6.98 -8.17
C ILE A 114 2.95 6.71 -7.88
N GLN A 115 2.22 7.67 -7.31
CA GLN A 115 0.77 7.54 -7.09
C GLN A 115 -0.01 7.44 -8.40
N ILE A 116 0.35 8.27 -9.39
CA ILE A 116 -0.25 8.18 -10.73
C ILE A 116 0.03 6.80 -11.34
N LEU A 117 1.27 6.30 -11.24
CA LEU A 117 1.64 4.97 -11.73
C LEU A 117 0.88 3.86 -11.00
N TYR A 118 0.70 3.99 -9.68
CA TYR A 118 -0.09 3.06 -8.89
C TYR A 118 -1.55 3.03 -9.34
N LEU A 119 -2.21 4.17 -9.46
CA LEU A 119 -3.61 4.22 -9.90
C LEU A 119 -3.76 3.71 -11.33
N LYS A 120 -2.79 3.99 -12.21
CA LYS A 120 -2.75 3.39 -13.56
C LYS A 120 -2.60 1.88 -13.48
N LYS A 121 -1.74 1.34 -12.61
CA LYS A 121 -1.64 -0.11 -12.42
C LYS A 121 -2.92 -0.72 -11.86
N LEU A 122 -3.50 -0.08 -10.86
CA LEU A 122 -4.70 -0.52 -10.18
C LEU A 122 -5.90 -0.56 -11.13
N PHE A 123 -6.10 0.48 -11.95
CA PHE A 123 -7.30 0.61 -12.78
C PHE A 123 -7.10 0.26 -14.26
N MET A 124 -5.87 0.14 -14.75
CA MET A 124 -5.61 -0.02 -16.19
C MET A 124 -4.77 -1.24 -16.55
N ILE A 125 -3.87 -1.71 -15.68
CA ILE A 125 -2.94 -2.80 -16.01
C ILE A 125 -3.44 -4.10 -15.42
N GLY A 126 -3.64 -5.12 -16.25
CA GLY A 126 -3.86 -6.50 -15.79
C GLY A 126 -3.85 -7.50 -16.93
N GLU A 127 -3.12 -7.22 -18.00
CA GLU A 127 -2.98 -8.08 -19.18
C GLU A 127 -1.51 -8.21 -19.58
N THR A 128 -0.69 -8.78 -18.71
CA THR A 128 0.42 -9.58 -19.20
C THR A 128 -0.16 -10.95 -19.55
N MET A 129 -0.31 -11.21 -20.85
CA MET A 129 -1.03 -12.35 -21.41
C MET A 129 -0.64 -13.69 -20.77
N VAL A 130 -1.61 -14.39 -20.18
CA VAL A 130 -1.57 -15.85 -20.15
C VAL A 130 -2.93 -16.37 -20.61
N ASN A 131 -2.94 -17.01 -21.78
CA ASN A 131 -4.03 -17.89 -22.19
C ASN A 131 -4.09 -19.06 -21.22
N ILE A 132 -4.81 -18.91 -20.11
CA ILE A 132 -5.12 -20.04 -19.24
C ILE A 132 -6.54 -20.48 -19.56
N SER A 133 -6.56 -21.70 -20.10
CA SER A 133 -7.70 -22.56 -20.36
C SER A 133 -8.77 -22.44 -19.29
N SER A 134 -10.02 -22.59 -19.73
CA SER A 134 -11.25 -22.65 -18.93
C SER A 134 -11.03 -23.26 -17.54
N SER A 135 -10.85 -22.39 -16.54
CA SER A 135 -10.76 -22.78 -15.15
C SER A 135 -12.13 -23.27 -14.69
N SER A 136 -12.16 -24.38 -13.94
CA SER A 136 -13.37 -24.87 -13.28
C SER A 136 -13.99 -23.74 -12.43
N LYS A 137 -15.33 -23.69 -12.30
CA LYS A 137 -16.06 -22.67 -11.51
C LYS A 137 -15.55 -22.44 -10.08
N ASP A 138 -14.80 -23.38 -9.52
CA ASP A 138 -14.31 -23.34 -8.14
C ASP A 138 -12.83 -22.93 -7.98
N GLN A 139 -12.10 -22.73 -9.09
CA GLN A 139 -10.70 -22.31 -9.07
C GLN A 139 -10.59 -20.82 -9.41
N ILE A 140 -9.81 -20.10 -8.60
CA ILE A 140 -9.49 -18.70 -8.86
C ILE A 140 -8.83 -18.57 -10.20
N ASP A 141 -9.28 -17.56 -10.94
CA ASP A 141 -8.71 -17.32 -12.23
C ASP A 141 -7.25 -16.87 -12.11
N PRO A 142 -6.30 -17.57 -12.77
CA PRO A 142 -4.89 -17.22 -12.68
C PRO A 142 -4.56 -15.80 -13.12
N SER A 143 -5.34 -15.21 -14.05
CA SER A 143 -5.14 -13.81 -14.45
C SER A 143 -5.44 -12.83 -13.31
N VAL A 144 -6.46 -13.13 -12.50
CA VAL A 144 -6.85 -12.31 -11.34
C VAL A 144 -5.80 -12.43 -10.24
N LEU A 145 -5.35 -13.65 -9.95
CA LEU A 145 -4.32 -13.88 -8.95
C LEU A 145 -2.99 -13.21 -9.36
N ASN A 146 -2.60 -13.34 -10.62
CA ASN A 146 -1.37 -12.72 -11.11
C ASN A 146 -1.44 -11.18 -11.05
N TYR A 147 -2.59 -10.60 -11.42
CA TYR A 147 -2.82 -9.16 -11.29
C TYR A 147 -2.66 -8.67 -9.83
N ILE A 148 -3.23 -9.35 -8.84
CA ILE A 148 -3.06 -8.97 -7.43
C ILE A 148 -1.60 -9.10 -6.99
N LYS A 149 -0.89 -10.14 -7.43
CA LYS A 149 0.54 -10.31 -7.13
C LYS A 149 1.40 -9.20 -7.73
N GLU A 150 1.15 -8.84 -8.98
CA GLU A 150 1.86 -7.74 -9.66
C GLU A 150 1.61 -6.39 -8.96
N LEU A 151 0.38 -6.17 -8.45
CA LEU A 151 0.07 -4.98 -7.64
C LEU A 151 0.82 -4.99 -6.31
N ASP A 152 0.80 -6.10 -5.59
CA ASP A 152 1.51 -6.24 -4.32
C ASP A 152 3.02 -6.02 -4.47
N GLU A 153 3.63 -6.65 -5.48
CA GLU A 153 5.03 -6.46 -5.81
C GLU A 153 5.34 -4.99 -6.12
N PHE A 154 4.51 -4.33 -6.94
CA PHE A 154 4.68 -2.92 -7.23
C PHE A 154 4.59 -2.05 -5.96
N CYS A 155 3.64 -2.32 -5.07
CA CYS A 155 3.51 -1.61 -3.80
C CYS A 155 4.73 -1.82 -2.91
N GLN A 156 5.22 -3.05 -2.78
CA GLN A 156 6.42 -3.35 -1.99
C GLN A 156 7.67 -2.63 -2.53
N LEU A 157 7.81 -2.55 -3.85
CA LEU A 157 8.97 -1.91 -4.51
C LEU A 157 8.92 -0.38 -4.50
N HIS A 158 7.74 0.22 -4.59
CA HIS A 158 7.62 1.66 -4.87
C HIS A 158 6.94 2.47 -3.77
N PHE A 159 6.18 1.84 -2.87
CA PHE A 159 5.51 2.55 -1.77
C PHE A 159 6.23 2.44 -0.44
N GLU A 160 7.27 1.59 -0.33
CA GLU A 160 7.97 1.29 0.93
C GLU A 160 6.99 1.16 2.10
N CYS A 161 5.88 0.42 1.88
CA CYS A 161 4.67 0.49 2.70
C CYS A 161 4.95 0.43 4.20
N GLN A 162 5.95 -0.37 4.60
CA GLN A 162 6.40 -0.62 5.97
C GLN A 162 6.81 0.63 6.76
N GLN A 163 7.23 1.69 6.09
CA GLN A 163 7.68 2.92 6.74
C GLN A 163 6.53 3.89 7.03
N MET A 164 5.38 3.73 6.35
CA MET A 164 4.24 4.61 6.51
C MET A 164 3.29 4.05 7.58
N PRO A 165 3.05 4.75 8.71
CA PRO A 165 2.15 4.24 9.72
C PRO A 165 0.76 3.90 9.15
N VAL A 166 0.22 2.74 9.53
CA VAL A 166 -1.04 2.18 8.99
C VAL A 166 -2.19 3.19 8.97
N VAL A 167 -2.26 4.08 9.95
CA VAL A 167 -3.29 5.14 10.01
C VAL A 167 -3.27 6.06 8.77
N HIS A 168 -2.10 6.40 8.24
CA HIS A 168 -1.98 7.25 7.06
C HIS A 168 -2.29 6.48 5.77
N LEU A 169 -1.94 5.20 5.71
CA LEU A 169 -2.35 4.30 4.63
C LEU A 169 -3.88 4.17 4.57
N SER A 170 -4.52 3.91 5.71
CA SER A 170 -5.99 3.83 5.79
C SER A 170 -6.65 5.16 5.43
N ALA A 171 -6.08 6.30 5.86
CA ALA A 171 -6.60 7.62 5.49
C ALA A 171 -6.49 7.88 3.97
N TYR A 172 -5.37 7.50 3.36
CA TYR A 172 -5.19 7.59 1.90
C TYR A 172 -6.22 6.73 1.15
N PHE A 173 -6.40 5.46 1.54
CA PHE A 173 -7.37 4.59 0.89
C PHE A 173 -8.81 5.01 1.12
N GLY A 174 -9.13 5.56 2.29
CA GLY A 174 -10.45 6.13 2.56
C GLY A 174 -10.75 7.30 1.63
N LEU A 175 -9.83 8.25 1.51
CA LEU A 175 -9.99 9.40 0.62
C LEU A 175 -10.05 8.99 -0.86
N LEU A 176 -9.15 8.10 -1.30
CA LEU A 176 -9.17 7.58 -2.66
C LEU A 176 -10.49 6.86 -2.95
N SER A 177 -10.99 6.08 -1.98
CA SER A 177 -12.26 5.36 -2.09
C SER A 177 -13.44 6.31 -2.29
N ASP A 178 -13.49 7.40 -1.53
CA ASP A 178 -14.56 8.40 -1.64
C ASP A 178 -14.54 9.09 -3.00
N LEU A 179 -13.37 9.58 -3.46
CA LEU A 179 -13.24 10.24 -4.76
C LEU A 179 -13.60 9.30 -5.92
N ILE A 180 -13.14 8.04 -5.89
CA ILE A 180 -13.49 7.07 -6.93
C ILE A 180 -14.97 6.71 -6.89
N MET A 181 -15.59 6.68 -5.71
CA MET A 181 -17.03 6.46 -5.58
C MET A 181 -17.80 7.57 -6.30
N GLU A 182 -17.46 8.83 -6.06
CA GLU A 182 -18.07 9.99 -6.73
C GLU A 182 -17.97 9.86 -8.25
N GLU A 183 -16.79 9.56 -8.79
CA GLU A 183 -16.58 9.37 -10.23
C GLU A 183 -17.42 8.22 -10.81
N VAL A 184 -17.61 7.12 -10.07
CA VAL A 184 -18.49 6.02 -10.50
C VAL A 184 -19.94 6.50 -10.59
N PHE A 185 -20.42 7.26 -9.60
CA PHE A 185 -21.82 7.70 -9.56
C PHE A 185 -22.11 8.87 -10.50
N GLU A 186 -21.13 9.70 -10.83
CA GLU A 186 -21.27 10.79 -11.81
C GLU A 186 -21.12 10.32 -13.26
N SER A 187 -20.53 9.14 -13.48
CA SER A 187 -20.38 8.56 -14.82
C SER A 187 -21.72 8.39 -15.56
N GLN A 188 -21.67 8.34 -16.90
CA GLN A 188 -22.84 8.09 -17.75
C GLN A 188 -23.24 6.60 -17.85
N MET A 189 -22.68 5.74 -16.99
CA MET A 189 -23.01 4.32 -16.95
C MET A 189 -24.46 4.09 -16.50
N ALA A 190 -25.06 2.97 -16.94
CA ALA A 190 -26.35 2.54 -16.41
C ALA A 190 -26.26 2.27 -14.89
N GLU A 191 -27.32 2.55 -14.14
CA GLU A 191 -27.33 2.44 -12.67
C GLU A 191 -26.93 1.04 -12.15
N ALA A 192 -27.41 0.00 -12.83
CA ALA A 192 -27.03 -1.38 -12.51
C ALA A 192 -25.54 -1.65 -12.73
N LEU A 193 -24.92 -0.99 -13.72
CA LEU A 193 -23.50 -1.08 -13.99
C LEU A 193 -22.69 -0.30 -12.95
N LYS A 194 -23.11 0.93 -12.61
CA LYS A 194 -22.50 1.73 -11.52
C LYS A 194 -22.37 0.94 -10.23
N LYS A 195 -23.48 0.32 -9.79
CA LYS A 195 -23.50 -0.51 -8.59
C LYS A 195 -22.51 -1.67 -8.66
N LYS A 196 -22.47 -2.40 -9.78
CA LYS A 196 -21.55 -3.54 -9.94
C LYS A 196 -20.10 -3.08 -9.98
N THR A 197 -19.79 -2.03 -10.74
CA THR A 197 -18.47 -1.42 -10.83
C THR A 197 -17.98 -0.97 -9.46
N TRP A 198 -18.81 -0.24 -8.71
CA TRP A 198 -18.47 0.19 -7.36
C TRP A 198 -18.17 -0.98 -6.42
N ILE A 199 -19.02 -2.03 -6.44
CA ILE A 199 -18.78 -3.24 -5.64
C ILE A 199 -17.43 -3.87 -6.01
N SER A 200 -17.12 -4.01 -7.30
CA SER A 200 -15.84 -4.56 -7.78
C SER A 200 -14.64 -3.73 -7.31
N ILE A 201 -14.72 -2.40 -7.41
CA ILE A 201 -13.67 -1.48 -6.96
C ILE A 201 -13.48 -1.56 -5.45
N ASN A 202 -14.57 -1.54 -4.67
CA ASN A 202 -14.48 -1.66 -3.22
C ASN A 202 -13.83 -2.98 -2.79
N LYS A 203 -14.18 -4.11 -3.44
CA LYS A 203 -13.49 -5.39 -3.20
C LYS A 203 -11.98 -5.29 -3.45
N LEU A 204 -11.57 -4.65 -4.55
CA LEU A 204 -10.18 -4.43 -4.88
C LEU A 204 -9.47 -3.57 -3.82
N PHE A 205 -10.10 -2.50 -3.32
CA PHE A 205 -9.54 -1.68 -2.24
C PHE A 205 -9.34 -2.47 -0.95
N TRP A 206 -10.27 -3.37 -0.58
CA TRP A 206 -10.07 -4.24 0.58
C TRP A 206 -8.90 -5.23 0.39
N ILE A 207 -8.72 -5.76 -0.83
CA ILE A 207 -7.58 -6.62 -1.17
C ILE A 207 -6.27 -5.85 -1.06
N GLN A 208 -6.21 -4.64 -1.62
CA GLN A 208 -5.02 -3.79 -1.52
C GLN A 208 -4.75 -3.42 -0.06
N ASN A 209 -5.77 -2.99 0.70
CA ASN A 209 -5.61 -2.64 2.11
C ASN A 209 -5.04 -3.80 2.95
N ASP A 210 -5.45 -5.05 2.68
CA ASP A 210 -4.83 -6.24 3.29
C ASP A 210 -3.33 -6.35 2.94
N SER A 211 -2.97 -6.21 1.66
CA SER A 211 -1.59 -6.20 1.17
C SER A 211 -0.73 -5.17 1.92
N PHE A 212 -1.20 -3.92 2.00
CA PHE A 212 -0.51 -2.82 2.67
C PHE A 212 -0.38 -3.05 4.19
N THR A 213 -1.46 -3.49 4.83
CA THR A 213 -1.47 -3.72 6.28
C THR A 213 -0.59 -4.90 6.66
N LYS A 214 -0.56 -5.96 5.84
CA LYS A 214 0.31 -7.13 6.04
C LYS A 214 1.77 -6.73 6.19
N SER A 215 2.24 -5.75 5.41
CA SER A 215 3.64 -5.30 5.50
C SER A 215 4.03 -4.74 6.88
N HIS A 216 3.05 -4.40 7.74
CA HIS A 216 3.23 -3.84 9.08
C HIS A 216 3.08 -4.86 10.22
N VAL A 217 2.73 -6.10 9.89
CA VAL A 217 2.45 -7.14 10.87
C VAL A 217 3.41 -8.30 10.65
N ASP A 218 4.13 -8.68 11.71
CA ASP A 218 4.90 -9.92 11.71
C ASP A 218 3.97 -11.12 12.00
N ASP A 219 3.17 -11.45 11.00
CA ASP A 219 2.23 -12.57 11.03
C ASP A 219 2.97 -13.90 11.24
N ALA A 220 4.18 -14.05 10.68
CA ALA A 220 4.98 -15.25 10.86
C ALA A 220 5.39 -15.45 12.33
N PHE A 221 5.91 -14.41 12.98
CA PHE A 221 6.28 -14.47 14.39
C PHE A 221 5.07 -14.78 15.27
N ARG A 222 3.94 -14.10 15.07
CA ARG A 222 2.72 -14.28 15.89
C ARG A 222 2.17 -15.71 15.85
N HIS A 223 2.25 -16.37 14.71
CA HIS A 223 1.64 -17.71 14.54
C HIS A 223 2.64 -18.85 14.79
N LEU A 224 3.95 -18.62 14.59
CA LEU A 224 4.98 -19.61 14.88
C LEU A 224 5.40 -19.63 16.36
N THR A 225 5.22 -18.53 17.09
CA THR A 225 5.52 -18.43 18.54
C THR A 225 4.26 -18.55 19.39
N SER A 226 3.52 -19.66 19.23
CA SER A 226 2.35 -19.95 20.06
C SER A 226 2.76 -20.20 21.53
N GLY A 227 2.80 -19.15 22.33
CA GLY A 227 3.09 -19.23 23.77
C GLY A 227 3.18 -17.89 24.51
N ALA A 228 3.42 -16.77 23.81
CA ALA A 228 3.39 -15.44 24.42
C ALA A 228 2.31 -14.60 23.75
N CYS A 229 1.37 -14.09 24.55
CA CYS A 229 0.51 -12.99 24.13
C CYS A 229 1.43 -11.82 23.74
N CYS A 230 1.73 -11.66 22.46
CA CYS A 230 2.51 -10.54 21.99
C CYS A 230 1.54 -9.38 21.74
N PRO A 231 1.72 -8.25 22.43
CA PRO A 231 0.76 -7.16 22.38
C PRO A 231 0.77 -6.56 20.97
N VAL A 232 -0.41 -6.13 20.52
CA VAL A 232 -0.55 -5.25 19.36
C VAL A 232 0.07 -3.90 19.74
N THR A 233 1.39 -3.80 19.75
CA THR A 233 2.07 -2.54 20.08
C THR A 233 3.11 -2.25 19.04
N GLY A 234 2.95 -1.13 18.36
CA GLY A 234 4.04 -0.39 17.73
C GLY A 234 5.03 0.12 18.79
N ALA A 235 5.64 -0.79 19.54
CA ALA A 235 6.71 -0.50 20.47
C ALA A 235 8.04 -0.69 19.75
N PHE A 236 8.61 0.41 19.26
CA PHE A 236 10.06 0.50 19.17
C PHE A 236 10.59 0.60 20.61
N GLY A 237 11.02 -0.53 21.17
CA GLY A 237 11.58 -0.57 22.51
C GLY A 237 11.68 -1.99 23.07
N SER A 238 12.90 -2.38 23.41
CA SER A 238 13.30 -3.66 24.00
C SER A 238 12.79 -3.84 25.44
N SER A 239 11.49 -4.05 25.62
CA SER A 239 10.97 -4.57 26.89
C SER A 239 9.63 -5.28 26.73
N CYS A 240 9.69 -6.52 26.24
CA CYS A 240 8.73 -7.55 26.63
C CYS A 240 9.46 -8.49 27.60
N MET A 241 9.77 -8.00 28.80
CA MET A 241 10.16 -8.89 29.90
C MET A 241 8.89 -9.50 30.49
N ALA A 242 8.74 -10.81 30.27
CA ALA A 242 7.79 -11.64 31.00
C ALA A 242 8.02 -11.43 32.51
N SER A 243 7.04 -10.85 33.18
CA SER A 243 6.95 -10.94 34.63
C SER A 243 6.61 -12.40 34.98
N ASN A 244 7.63 -13.22 35.20
CA ASN A 244 7.46 -14.48 35.88
C ASN A 244 6.98 -14.17 37.30
N GLY A 245 5.67 -14.33 37.50
CA GLY A 245 5.05 -14.32 38.81
C GLY A 245 5.65 -15.41 39.69
N VAL A 246 6.57 -15.01 40.57
CA VAL A 246 6.78 -15.70 41.83
C VAL A 246 5.51 -15.53 42.64
N ASN A 247 4.80 -16.63 42.93
CA ASN A 247 4.02 -16.82 44.16
C ASN A 247 3.38 -18.23 44.22
N LYS A 248 4.12 -19.20 44.78
CA LYS A 248 3.79 -19.94 46.01
C LYS A 248 4.83 -21.02 46.28
#